data_AF-A5Y5B0-F1
#
_entry.id   AF-A5Y5B0-F1
#
_cell.length_a   1.000
_cell.length_b   1.000
_cell.length_c   1.000
_cell.angle_alpha   90.00
_cell.angle_beta   90.00
_cell.angle_gamma   90.00
#
_symmetry.space_group_name_H-M   'P 1'
#
loop_
_entity.id
_entity.type
_entity.pdbx_description
1 polymer ?
#
loop_
_entity_poly.entity_id
_entity_poly.type
_entity_poly.pdbx_seq_one_letter_code
_entity_poly.pdbx_strand_id
1 'polypeptide(L)' 'GSATDPQSVYARHRREKINERLKSLQNLVPNGAKVDIVTMLDEAIHYVKFLQNQVELLKSDELWIYA' A
#
# COMPACT_ATOMS: atom_id res chain seq x y z
N GLY A 1 4.02 33.52 5.74
CA GLY A 1 4.75 32.28 6.04
C GLY A 1 5.84 32.12 5.01
N SER A 2 7.10 32.20 5.43
CA SER A 2 8.23 31.97 4.55
C SER A 2 8.39 30.46 4.32
N ALA A 3 8.88 30.02 3.17
CA ALA A 3 9.17 28.61 2.92
C ALA A 3 10.15 28.00 3.95
N THR A 4 10.87 28.84 4.69
CA THR A 4 11.82 28.49 5.75
C THR A 4 11.24 28.53 7.16
N ASP A 5 9.97 28.91 7.35
CA ASP A 5 9.38 28.89 8.68
C ASP A 5 9.25 27.44 9.20
N PRO A 6 9.45 27.19 10.52
CA PRO A 6 9.48 25.83 11.06
C PRO A 6 8.23 24.99 10.75
N GLN A 7 7.07 25.63 10.67
CA GLN A 7 5.80 24.96 10.39
C GLN A 7 5.73 24.52 8.92
N SER A 8 6.19 25.36 7.99
CA SER A 8 6.32 25.03 6.57
C SER A 8 7.31 23.87 6.35
N VAL A 9 8.46 23.90 7.04
CA VAL A 9 9.46 22.82 6.99
C VAL A 9 8.89 21.50 7.50
N TYR A 10 8.18 21.52 8.63
CA TYR A 10 7.51 20.33 9.17
C TYR A 10 6.45 19.78 8.20
N ALA A 11 5.62 20.67 7.63
CA ALA A 11 4.61 20.27 6.65
C ALA A 11 5.23 19.64 5.39
N ARG A 12 6.40 20.11 4.94
CA ARG A 12 7.14 19.53 3.82
C ARG A 12 7.61 18.11 4.15
N HIS A 13 8.31 17.91 5.27
CA HIS A 13 8.79 16.57 5.68
C HIS A 13 7.64 15.56 5.80
N ARG A 14 6.48 16.00 6.31
CA ARG A 14 5.29 15.14 6.37
C ARG A 14 4.82 14.70 4.98
N ARG A 15 4.77 15.63 4.01
CA ARG A 15 4.40 15.32 2.61
C ARG A 15 5.41 14.39 1.95
N GLU A 16 6.71 14.63 2.15
CA GLU A 16 7.78 13.78 1.62
C GLU A 16 7.63 12.32 2.12
N LYS A 17 7.43 12.13 3.44
CA LYS A 17 7.19 10.80 4.02
C LYS A 17 5.93 10.11 3.49
N ILE A 18 4.87 10.86 3.22
CA ILE A 18 3.65 10.31 2.61
C ILE A 18 3.95 9.87 1.16
N ASN A 19 4.64 10.70 0.38
CA ASN A 19 4.98 10.40 -1.00
C ASN A 19 5.90 9.17 -1.13
N GLU A 20 6.85 9.00 -0.21
CA GLU A 20 7.70 7.80 -0.15
C GLU A 20 6.84 6.54 0.06
N ARG A 21 5.89 6.58 1.00
CA ARG A 21 4.98 5.46 1.26
C ARG A 21 4.07 5.16 0.06
N LEU A 22 3.56 6.19 -0.61
CA LEU A 22 2.75 6.04 -1.82
C LEU A 22 3.56 5.38 -2.94
N LYS A 23 4.81 5.80 -3.17
CA LYS A 23 5.70 5.17 -4.17
C LYS A 23 5.96 3.70 -3.86
N SER A 24 6.21 3.35 -2.59
CA SER A 24 6.36 1.96 -2.20
C SER A 24 5.09 1.15 -2.47
N LEU A 25 3.92 1.72 -2.16
CA LEU A 25 2.63 1.06 -2.41
C LEU A 25 2.38 0.83 -3.90
N GLN A 26 2.70 1.79 -4.77
CA GLN A 26 2.57 1.66 -6.23
C GLN A 26 3.27 0.43 -6.80
N ASN A 27 4.42 0.04 -6.21
CA ASN A 27 5.19 -1.13 -6.64
C ASN A 27 4.66 -2.45 -6.08
N LEU A 28 3.87 -2.41 -5.00
CA LEU A 28 3.32 -3.59 -4.34
C LEU A 28 1.93 -3.96 -4.86
N VAL A 29 1.15 -2.96 -5.28
CA VAL A 29 -0.22 -3.16 -5.78
C VAL A 29 -0.19 -3.49 -7.27
N PRO A 30 -0.89 -4.55 -7.73
CA PRO A 30 -1.02 -4.84 -9.15
C PRO A 30 -1.55 -3.62 -9.91
N ASN A 31 -0.88 -3.20 -10.99
CA ASN A 31 -1.18 -1.98 -11.74
C ASN A 31 -1.13 -0.64 -10.95
N GLY A 32 -0.62 -0.62 -9.72
CA GLY A 32 -0.64 0.57 -8.85
C GLY A 32 0.07 1.80 -9.44
N ALA A 33 1.08 1.61 -10.30
CA ALA A 33 1.77 2.70 -10.99
C ALA A 33 1.00 3.29 -12.19
N LYS A 34 -0.09 2.65 -12.63
CA LYS A 34 -0.87 3.04 -13.83
C LYS A 34 -2.20 3.72 -13.51
N VAL A 35 -2.56 3.81 -12.23
CA VAL A 35 -3.84 4.36 -11.76
C VAL A 35 -3.58 5.56 -10.85
N ASP A 36 -4.60 6.38 -10.61
CA ASP A 36 -4.50 7.48 -9.66
C ASP A 36 -4.42 7.00 -8.20
N ILE A 37 -4.11 7.91 -7.28
CA ILE A 37 -3.90 7.57 -5.86
C ILE A 37 -5.16 6.97 -5.22
N VAL A 38 -6.36 7.46 -5.56
CA VAL A 38 -7.60 6.97 -4.94
C VAL A 38 -7.85 5.54 -5.40
N THR A 39 -7.77 5.29 -6.72
CA THR A 39 -7.90 3.94 -7.27
C THR A 39 -6.82 3.00 -6.73
N MET A 40 -5.56 3.43 -6.63
CA MET A 40 -4.48 2.60 -6.07
C MET A 40 -4.77 2.19 -4.61
N LEU A 41 -5.30 3.12 -3.80
CA LEU A 41 -5.62 2.82 -2.40
C LEU A 41 -6.77 1.81 -2.28
N ASP A 42 -7.79 1.91 -3.13
CA ASP A 42 -8.87 0.94 -3.20
C ASP A 42 -8.37 -0.44 -3.70
N GLU A 43 -7.54 -0.45 -4.74
CA GLU A 43 -6.90 -1.68 -5.24
C GLU A 43 -6.00 -2.33 -4.17
N ALA A 44 -5.30 -1.54 -3.36
CA ALA A 44 -4.48 -2.06 -2.26
C ALA A 44 -5.34 -2.82 -1.23
N ILE A 45 -6.52 -2.29 -0.88
CA ILE A 45 -7.45 -2.96 0.05
C ILE A 45 -7.91 -4.30 -0.54
N HIS A 46 -8.28 -4.31 -1.82
CA HIS A 46 -8.68 -5.54 -2.50
C HIS A 46 -7.53 -6.55 -2.59
N TYR A 47 -6.31 -6.08 -2.88
CA TYR A 47 -5.14 -6.95 -3.00
C TYR A 47 -4.75 -7.58 -1.67
N VAL A 48 -4.84 -6.86 -0.54
CA VAL A 48 -4.62 -7.44 0.79
C VAL A 48 -5.63 -8.54 1.09
N LYS A 49 -6.93 -8.32 0.82
CA LYS A 49 -7.97 -9.35 1.00
C LYS A 49 -7.72 -10.56 0.11
N PHE A 50 -7.34 -10.32 -1.15
CA PHE A 50 -6.97 -11.39 -2.08
C PHE A 50 -5.81 -12.23 -1.53
N LEU A 51 -4.72 -11.61 -1.08
CA LEU A 51 -3.57 -12.31 -0.51
C LEU A 51 -3.93 -13.10 0.75
N GLN A 52 -4.78 -12.54 1.63
CA GLN A 52 -5.28 -13.25 2.81
C GLN A 52 -6.03 -14.53 2.43
N ASN A 53 -6.91 -14.46 1.43
CA ASN A 53 -7.64 -15.62 0.92
C ASN A 53 -6.70 -16.67 0.29
N GLN A 54 -5.68 -16.23 -0.46
CA GLN A 54 -4.67 -17.15 -1.01
C GLN A 54 -3.92 -17.91 0.09
N VAL A 55 -3.55 -17.21 1.18
CA VAL A 55 -2.88 -17.84 2.33
C VAL A 55 -3.80 -18.85 3.03
N GLU A 56 -5.09 -18.55 3.18
CA GLU A 56 -6.06 -19.46 3.79
C GLU A 56 -6.29 -20.71 2.94
N LEU A 57 -6.40 -20.55 1.63
CA LEU A 57 -6.50 -21.66 0.69
C LEU A 57 -5.28 -22.58 0.80
N LEU A 58 -4.07 -22.02 0.72
CA LEU A 58 -2.83 -22.81 0.81
C LEU A 58 -2.70 -23.56 2.14
N LYS A 59 -3.17 -22.98 3.25
CA LYS A 59 -3.19 -23.68 4.55
C LYS A 59 -4.20 -24.84 4.57
N SER A 60 -5.36 -24.65 3.95
CA SER A 60 -6.38 -25.69 3.85
C SER A 60 -5.93 -26.84 2.95
N ASP A 61 -5.26 -26.50 1.85
CA ASP A 61 -4.57 -27.43 0.93
C ASP A 61 -3.26 -28.00 1.52
N GLU A 62 -2.76 -27.52 2.65
CA GLU A 62 -1.72 -28.25 3.39
C GLU A 62 -2.39 -29.27 4.31
N LEU A 63 -3.48 -28.88 4.99
CA LEU A 63 -4.22 -29.75 5.90
C LEU A 63 -4.81 -30.99 5.21
N TRP A 64 -5.32 -30.87 3.98
CA TRP A 64 -5.89 -32.02 3.24
C TRP A 64 -4.85 -33.09 2.84
N ILE A 65 -3.55 -32.77 2.86
CA ILE A 65 -2.46 -33.70 2.48
C ILE A 65 -2.12 -34.59 3.68
N TYR A 66 -2.45 -34.13 4.89
CA TYR A 66 -2.16 -34.82 6.15
C TYR A 66 -3.40 -35.49 6.77
N ALA A 67 -4.59 -35.35 6.18
CA ALA A 67 -5.85 -35.97 6.62
C ALA A 67 -6.20 -37.19 5.77
#